data_AF-A0A2S5A222-F1
#
_entry.id   AF-A0A2S5A222-F1
#
_cell.length_a   1.000
_cell.length_b   1.000
_cell.length_c   1.000
_cell.angle_alpha   90.00
_cell.angle_beta   90.00
_cell.angle_gamma   90.00
#
_symmetry.space_group_name_H-M   'P 1'
#
loop_
_entity.id
_entity.type
_entity.pdbx_description
1 polymer ?
#
loop_
_entity_poly.entity_id
_entity_poly.type
_entity_poly.pdbx_seq_one_letter_code
_entity_poly.pdbx_strand_id
1 'polypeptide(L)'
;MIMSTYSRSLLRVLLKSVLVGFILINVSFQVFSQHIVISDSLAANSEQLQLKMGVAGIGRMYKYRFGNYGLISSREGWTTINSKTNFWGTKVESSSDQKFSFVFGNKTTDTAFVNASTKTKIKELQEIQVNEHFSLGDYALLESTDWLSAMISLKSNADESWLLLMNASKGLKAPNFNEGVLSNGSRKIIVRAITSNENGTDKRMFPAKGYELFENGRSLGAVQYFGGGSFGMNKGIVWLSKNNDASTNLMLGAAMTAIYHFKFSTLANDEWN
;
A
#
# COMPACT_ATOMS: atom_id res chain seq x y z
N MET A 1 9.27 68.25 -35.17
CA MET A 1 9.90 67.49 -36.27
C MET A 1 10.71 66.36 -35.64
N ILE A 2 10.42 65.11 -36.03
CA ILE A 2 11.20 63.87 -35.77
C ILE A 2 11.31 63.40 -34.30
N MET A 3 10.20 63.04 -33.65
CA MET A 3 10.27 62.15 -32.48
C MET A 3 8.89 61.57 -32.11
N SER A 4 8.25 60.77 -32.97
CA SER A 4 7.06 60.00 -32.51
C SER A 4 6.79 58.69 -33.25
N THR A 5 7.45 58.42 -34.38
CA THR A 5 7.18 57.22 -35.19
C THR A 5 8.14 56.06 -34.94
N TYR A 6 9.37 56.29 -34.46
CA TYR A 6 10.35 55.22 -34.24
C TYR A 6 10.06 54.35 -32.99
N SER A 7 9.53 54.94 -31.92
CA SER A 7 9.26 54.24 -30.66
C SER A 7 8.15 53.17 -30.78
N ARG A 8 7.15 53.40 -31.64
CA ARG A 8 6.01 52.47 -31.80
C ARG A 8 6.31 51.26 -32.67
N SER A 9 7.31 51.32 -33.56
CA SER A 9 7.68 50.18 -34.40
C SER A 9 8.57 49.18 -33.65
N LEU A 10 9.54 49.68 -32.88
CA LEU A 10 10.40 48.87 -32.02
C LEU A 10 9.62 48.11 -30.95
N LEU A 11 8.60 48.74 -30.35
CA LEU A 11 7.74 48.09 -29.36
C LEU A 11 6.91 46.93 -29.97
N ARG A 12 6.45 47.08 -31.22
CA ARG A 12 5.69 46.03 -31.94
C ARG A 12 6.57 44.88 -32.41
N VAL A 13 7.82 45.16 -32.77
CA VAL A 13 8.81 44.11 -33.11
C VAL A 13 9.20 43.34 -31.84
N LEU A 14 9.50 44.06 -30.74
CA LEU A 14 9.80 43.45 -29.44
C LEU A 14 8.65 42.59 -28.90
N LEU A 15 7.40 43.06 -28.97
CA LEU A 15 6.24 42.25 -28.56
C LEU A 15 6.06 40.99 -29.41
N LYS A 16 6.31 41.05 -30.73
CA LYS A 16 6.23 39.87 -31.60
C LYS A 16 7.36 38.88 -31.34
N SER A 17 8.57 39.34 -31.02
CA SER A 17 9.67 38.46 -30.62
C SER A 17 9.47 37.82 -29.24
N VAL A 18 8.81 38.51 -28.30
CA VAL A 18 8.45 37.92 -26.98
C VAL A 18 7.31 36.91 -27.13
N LEU A 19 6.36 37.12 -28.05
CA LEU A 19 5.26 36.19 -28.30
C LEU A 19 5.68 34.92 -29.06
N VAL A 20 6.70 35.01 -29.92
CA VAL A 20 7.25 33.85 -30.67
C VAL A 20 8.32 33.09 -29.86
N GLY A 21 8.99 33.73 -28.90
CA GLY A 21 9.97 33.10 -28.01
C GLY A 21 9.38 32.19 -26.92
N PHE A 22 8.07 32.25 -26.67
CA PHE A 22 7.41 31.48 -25.60
C PHE A 22 6.89 30.10 -26.03
N ILE A 23 7.08 29.69 -27.29
CA ILE A 23 6.42 28.50 -27.86
C ILE A 23 7.23 27.19 -27.71
N LEU A 24 8.47 27.18 -27.21
CA LEU A 24 9.27 25.95 -27.17
C LEU A 24 9.97 25.65 -25.85
N ILE A 25 9.32 25.93 -24.72
CA ILE A 25 9.69 25.23 -23.48
C ILE A 25 8.81 23.97 -23.40
N ASN A 26 9.21 22.92 -24.13
CA ASN A 26 8.79 21.56 -23.81
C ASN A 26 9.44 21.19 -22.46
N VAL A 27 8.89 21.72 -21.36
CA VAL A 27 9.12 21.08 -20.06
C VAL A 27 8.39 19.76 -20.16
N SER A 28 9.14 18.70 -20.43
CA SER A 28 8.69 17.34 -20.18
C SER A 28 8.47 17.24 -18.67
N PHE A 29 7.29 17.64 -18.20
CA PHE A 29 6.83 17.29 -16.87
C PHE A 29 6.79 15.77 -16.84
N GLN A 30 7.78 15.15 -16.21
CA GLN A 30 7.67 13.76 -15.82
C GLN A 30 6.46 13.69 -14.87
N VAL A 31 5.32 13.25 -15.38
CA VAL A 31 4.16 12.94 -14.57
C VAL A 31 4.53 11.68 -13.78
N PHE A 32 5.05 11.87 -12.58
CA PHE A 32 5.35 10.76 -11.68
C PHE A 32 4.04 10.03 -11.33
N SER A 33 3.97 8.74 -11.65
CA SER A 33 2.77 7.93 -11.45
C SER A 33 2.32 7.95 -9.99
N GLN A 34 1.07 8.35 -9.70
CA GLN A 34 0.49 8.18 -8.35
C GLN A 34 0.17 6.71 -8.02
N HIS A 35 0.47 5.81 -8.97
CA HIS A 35 0.16 4.41 -8.91
C HIS A 35 1.41 3.55 -8.86
N ILE A 36 1.30 2.38 -8.25
CA ILE A 36 2.31 1.31 -8.34
C ILE A 36 2.55 0.92 -9.80
N VAL A 37 3.78 0.50 -10.11
CA VAL A 37 4.11 -0.08 -11.42
C VAL A 37 3.70 -1.55 -11.39
N ILE A 38 2.71 -1.92 -12.20
CA ILE A 38 2.24 -3.30 -12.38
C ILE A 38 2.82 -3.89 -13.66
N SER A 39 2.83 -5.22 -13.80
CA SER A 39 3.29 -5.87 -15.03
C SER A 39 2.49 -5.43 -16.27
N ASP A 40 3.17 -5.33 -17.42
CA ASP A 40 2.54 -4.93 -18.69
C ASP A 40 1.34 -5.82 -19.05
N SER A 41 1.45 -7.12 -18.75
CA SER A 41 0.39 -8.10 -18.97
C SER A 41 -0.89 -7.76 -18.20
N LEU A 42 -0.74 -7.31 -16.95
CA LEU A 42 -1.85 -6.88 -16.10
C LEU A 42 -2.35 -5.51 -16.54
N ALA A 43 -1.46 -4.56 -16.83
CA ALA A 43 -1.83 -3.23 -17.30
C ALA A 43 -2.72 -3.28 -18.56
N ALA A 44 -2.40 -4.16 -19.51
CA ALA A 44 -3.17 -4.33 -20.74
C ALA A 44 -4.51 -5.06 -20.54
N ASN A 45 -4.60 -5.99 -19.58
CA ASN A 45 -5.71 -6.93 -19.45
C ASN A 45 -6.35 -6.98 -18.06
N SER A 46 -6.41 -5.85 -17.36
CA SER A 46 -7.08 -5.75 -16.06
C SER A 46 -8.24 -4.78 -16.06
N GLU A 47 -9.09 -4.95 -15.05
CA GLU A 47 -10.00 -3.91 -14.60
C GLU A 47 -9.39 -3.20 -13.40
N GLN A 48 -9.23 -1.88 -13.50
CA GLN A 48 -8.79 -1.05 -12.40
C GLN A 48 -10.00 -0.59 -11.58
N LEU A 49 -10.00 -0.92 -10.29
CA LEU A 49 -11.10 -0.69 -9.36
C LEU A 49 -10.64 0.17 -8.19
N GLN A 50 -11.28 1.31 -7.98
CA GLN A 50 -11.00 2.14 -6.82
C GLN A 50 -11.48 1.44 -5.53
N LEU A 51 -10.60 1.32 -4.55
CA LEU A 51 -10.94 0.83 -3.23
C LEU A 51 -11.50 1.97 -2.39
N LYS A 52 -12.78 1.83 -2.04
CA LYS A 52 -13.50 2.77 -1.19
C LYS A 52 -13.47 2.27 0.25
N MET A 53 -12.98 3.12 1.14
CA MET A 53 -13.02 2.91 2.58
C MET A 53 -14.22 3.65 3.17
N GLY A 54 -15.02 2.96 3.98
CA GLY A 54 -16.13 3.53 4.74
C GLY A 54 -15.87 3.44 6.24
N VAL A 55 -16.73 4.09 7.02
CA VAL A 55 -16.60 4.22 8.49
C VAL A 55 -16.51 2.86 9.18
N ALA A 56 -15.57 2.73 10.12
CA ALA A 56 -15.46 1.61 11.05
C ALA A 56 -16.41 1.79 12.24
N GLY A 57 -17.05 0.70 12.67
CA GLY A 57 -17.81 0.66 13.92
C GLY A 57 -16.97 0.11 15.08
N ILE A 58 -17.43 0.27 16.31
CA ILE A 58 -16.75 -0.30 17.49
C ILE A 58 -16.57 -1.82 17.31
N GLY A 59 -15.34 -2.30 17.45
CA GLY A 59 -14.98 -3.72 17.30
C GLY A 59 -15.09 -4.27 15.87
N ARG A 60 -15.10 -3.41 14.85
CA ARG A 60 -15.18 -3.80 13.44
C ARG A 60 -14.09 -3.13 12.62
N MET A 61 -13.64 -3.84 11.59
CA MET A 61 -12.80 -3.28 10.53
C MET A 61 -13.50 -2.12 9.81
N TYR A 62 -12.73 -1.24 9.19
CA TYR A 62 -13.24 -0.30 8.19
C TYR A 62 -13.96 -1.06 7.07
N LYS A 63 -15.02 -0.47 6.52
CA LYS A 63 -15.72 -1.07 5.38
C LYS A 63 -14.87 -0.89 4.13
N TYR A 64 -14.59 -1.97 3.41
CA TYR A 64 -13.87 -1.92 2.13
C TYR A 64 -14.79 -2.38 1.00
N ARG A 65 -14.75 -1.66 -0.12
CA ARG A 65 -15.51 -2.01 -1.33
C ARG A 65 -14.76 -1.59 -2.58
N PHE A 66 -14.76 -2.43 -3.61
CA PHE A 66 -14.25 -2.09 -4.93
C PHE A 66 -15.06 -2.85 -5.99
N GLY A 67 -15.50 -2.14 -7.04
CA GLY A 67 -16.38 -2.71 -8.06
C GLY A 67 -17.62 -3.40 -7.45
N ASN A 68 -17.76 -4.69 -7.77
CA ASN A 68 -18.84 -5.56 -7.30
C ASN A 68 -18.50 -6.34 -6.02
N TYR A 69 -17.35 -6.07 -5.41
CA TYR A 69 -16.82 -6.79 -4.27
C TYR A 69 -16.78 -5.91 -3.02
N GLY A 70 -16.99 -6.49 -1.85
CA GLY A 70 -16.85 -5.75 -0.59
C GLY A 70 -17.10 -6.57 0.66
N LEU A 71 -16.80 -5.93 1.79
CA LEU A 71 -17.08 -6.49 3.11
C LEU A 71 -18.59 -6.53 3.38
N ILE A 72 -19.10 -7.72 3.69
CA ILE A 72 -20.47 -7.95 4.17
C ILE A 72 -20.51 -7.76 5.68
N SER A 73 -19.56 -8.37 6.38
CA SER A 73 -19.41 -8.27 7.84
C SER A 73 -17.96 -8.43 8.23
N SER A 74 -17.59 -7.91 9.40
CA SER A 74 -16.22 -7.94 9.91
C SER A 74 -16.21 -7.90 11.43
N ARG A 75 -15.18 -8.48 12.02
CA ARG A 75 -14.88 -8.42 13.45
C ARG A 75 -13.40 -8.10 13.65
N GLU A 76 -13.15 -7.09 14.45
CA GLU A 76 -11.82 -6.77 14.95
C GLU A 76 -11.63 -7.47 16.30
N GLY A 77 -10.55 -8.23 16.44
CA GLY A 77 -10.19 -8.87 17.70
C GLY A 77 -9.44 -7.91 18.62
N TRP A 78 -9.21 -8.36 19.86
CA TRP A 78 -8.34 -7.65 20.78
C TRP A 78 -6.90 -7.60 20.25
N THR A 79 -6.28 -6.43 20.37
CA THR A 79 -4.86 -6.24 20.09
C THR A 79 -4.09 -6.36 21.39
N THR A 80 -3.15 -7.30 21.45
CA THR A 80 -2.28 -7.50 22.62
C THR A 80 -0.92 -6.89 22.31
N ILE A 81 -0.53 -5.88 23.09
CA ILE A 81 0.77 -5.22 22.97
C ILE A 81 1.60 -5.57 24.19
N ASN A 82 2.79 -6.13 23.96
CA ASN A 82 3.79 -6.35 24.98
C ASN A 82 5.01 -5.50 24.66
N SER A 83 5.52 -4.76 25.63
CA SER A 83 6.75 -3.98 25.50
C SER A 83 7.73 -4.34 26.61
N LYS A 84 9.00 -4.45 26.25
CA LYS A 84 10.11 -4.67 27.18
C LYS A 84 11.17 -3.60 26.92
N THR A 85 11.64 -2.99 27.98
CA THR A 85 12.76 -2.05 27.93
C THR A 85 13.91 -2.55 28.79
N ASN A 86 15.14 -2.18 28.44
CA ASN A 86 16.27 -2.34 29.34
C ASN A 86 16.16 -1.36 30.53
N PHE A 87 16.99 -1.57 31.56
CA PHE A 87 17.01 -0.78 32.80
C PHE A 87 17.12 0.73 32.57
N TRP A 88 17.78 1.15 31.49
CA TRP A 88 18.03 2.56 31.15
C TRP A 88 17.03 3.17 30.16
N GLY A 89 16.01 2.43 29.71
CA GLY A 89 15.06 2.95 28.72
C GLY A 89 15.58 3.04 27.28
N THR A 90 16.86 2.80 27.03
CA THR A 90 17.51 3.04 25.73
C THR A 90 17.25 1.99 24.67
N LYS A 91 16.79 0.79 25.06
CA LYS A 91 16.48 -0.27 24.12
C LYS A 91 15.09 -0.79 24.41
N VAL A 92 14.19 -0.60 23.44
CA VAL A 92 12.81 -1.04 23.52
C VAL A 92 12.59 -2.16 22.51
N GLU A 93 12.00 -3.25 22.99
CA GLU A 93 11.49 -4.33 22.17
C GLU A 93 9.99 -4.42 22.41
N SER A 94 9.20 -4.17 21.37
CA SER A 94 7.75 -4.28 21.42
C SER A 94 7.25 -5.37 20.48
N SER A 95 6.14 -6.00 20.85
CA SER A 95 5.44 -6.95 20.01
C SER A 95 3.94 -6.72 20.11
N SER A 96 3.27 -6.67 18.97
CA SER A 96 1.81 -6.58 18.87
C SER A 96 1.28 -7.82 18.19
N ASP A 97 0.20 -8.39 18.72
CA ASP A 97 -0.57 -9.47 18.11
C ASP A 97 -2.02 -9.00 17.96
N GLN A 98 -2.56 -9.09 16.73
CA GLN A 98 -3.92 -8.67 16.41
C GLN A 98 -4.58 -9.71 15.50
N LYS A 99 -5.85 -10.02 15.78
CA LYS A 99 -6.65 -10.94 14.96
C LYS A 99 -7.84 -10.20 14.38
N PHE A 100 -8.22 -10.54 13.15
CA PHE A 100 -9.42 -10.02 12.54
C PHE A 100 -10.08 -11.09 11.67
N SER A 101 -11.37 -10.96 11.45
CA SER A 101 -12.10 -11.83 10.55
C SER A 101 -13.17 -11.07 9.79
N PHE A 102 -13.49 -11.55 8.60
CA PHE A 102 -14.52 -10.93 7.79
C PHE A 102 -15.16 -11.88 6.79
N VAL A 103 -16.34 -11.48 6.34
CA VAL A 103 -17.04 -12.08 5.20
C VAL A 103 -16.98 -11.10 4.04
N PHE A 104 -16.39 -11.55 2.95
CA PHE A 104 -16.22 -10.79 1.72
C PHE A 104 -17.14 -11.34 0.64
N GLY A 105 -17.90 -10.49 -0.04
CA GLY A 105 -18.90 -10.93 -1.01
C GLY A 105 -18.70 -10.33 -2.38
N ASN A 106 -19.24 -11.02 -3.39
CA ASN A 106 -19.55 -10.45 -4.69
C ASN A 106 -21.05 -10.12 -4.81
N LYS A 107 -21.45 -9.44 -5.90
CA LYS A 107 -22.88 -9.17 -6.19
C LYS A 107 -23.71 -10.44 -6.46
N THR A 108 -23.08 -11.56 -6.80
CA THR A 108 -23.72 -12.81 -7.24
C THR A 108 -23.96 -13.82 -6.10
N THR A 109 -23.98 -13.36 -4.84
CA THR A 109 -24.26 -14.13 -3.60
C THR A 109 -23.17 -15.10 -3.10
N ASP A 110 -22.05 -15.25 -3.82
CA ASP A 110 -20.93 -16.02 -3.30
C ASP A 110 -20.08 -15.19 -2.33
N THR A 111 -19.47 -15.86 -1.36
CA THR A 111 -18.79 -15.23 -0.24
C THR A 111 -17.51 -15.96 0.12
N ALA A 112 -16.47 -15.20 0.45
CA ALA A 112 -15.26 -15.69 1.08
C ALA A 112 -15.29 -15.39 2.59
N PHE A 113 -14.97 -16.38 3.40
CA PHE A 113 -14.75 -16.23 4.84
C PHE A 113 -13.25 -16.10 5.08
N VAL A 114 -12.85 -15.06 5.80
CA VAL A 114 -11.44 -14.80 6.10
C VAL A 114 -11.23 -14.75 7.60
N ASN A 115 -10.26 -15.52 8.08
CA ASN A 115 -9.74 -15.44 9.45
C ASN A 115 -8.26 -15.12 9.38
N ALA A 116 -7.86 -14.01 9.98
CA ALA A 116 -6.50 -13.51 9.88
C ALA A 116 -5.90 -13.22 11.26
N SER A 117 -4.58 -13.35 11.32
CA SER A 117 -3.75 -12.95 12.44
C SER A 117 -2.57 -12.16 11.91
N THR A 118 -2.25 -11.09 12.60
CA THR A 118 -1.09 -10.25 12.35
C THR A 118 -0.23 -10.22 13.58
N LYS A 119 1.07 -10.18 13.36
CA LYS A 119 2.07 -10.03 14.41
C LYS A 119 3.06 -8.97 13.96
N THR A 120 3.39 -8.05 14.83
CA THR A 120 4.44 -7.05 14.61
C THR A 120 5.46 -7.20 15.72
N LYS A 121 6.75 -7.18 15.38
CA LYS A 121 7.85 -7.05 16.34
C LYS A 121 8.68 -5.84 15.95
N ILE A 122 8.95 -4.96 16.90
CA ILE A 122 9.76 -3.76 16.71
C ILE A 122 10.90 -3.81 17.72
N LYS A 123 12.09 -3.46 17.26
CA LYS A 123 13.27 -3.20 18.08
C LYS A 123 13.82 -1.84 17.72
N GLU A 124 13.95 -0.97 18.71
CA GLU A 124 14.43 0.38 18.53
C GLU A 124 15.41 0.79 19.64
N LEU A 125 16.25 1.77 19.30
CA LEU A 125 17.01 2.54 20.25
C LEU A 125 16.25 3.84 20.54
N GLN A 126 16.15 4.20 21.81
CA GLN A 126 15.60 5.47 22.26
C GLN A 126 16.70 6.31 22.90
N GLU A 127 16.60 7.63 22.72
CA GLU A 127 17.48 8.59 23.37
C GLU A 127 17.12 8.72 24.85
N ILE A 128 18.12 8.89 25.71
CA ILE A 128 17.87 9.24 27.11
C ILE A 128 17.73 10.76 27.17
N GLN A 129 16.52 11.24 27.43
CA GLN A 129 16.32 12.65 27.70
C GLN A 129 16.86 12.95 29.11
N VAL A 130 17.94 13.74 29.19
CA VAL A 130 18.55 14.15 30.47
C VAL A 130 17.91 15.44 30.96
N ASN A 131 17.54 16.34 30.04
CA ASN A 131 16.71 17.52 30.27
C ASN A 131 16.06 17.98 28.94
N GLU A 132 15.31 19.08 28.97
CA GLU A 132 14.58 19.60 27.79
C GLU A 132 15.47 20.03 26.61
N HIS A 133 16.78 20.15 26.80
CA HIS A 133 17.73 20.61 25.78
C HIS A 133 18.86 19.61 25.50
N PHE A 134 18.89 18.48 26.21
CA PHE A 134 19.97 17.51 26.12
C PHE A 134 19.43 16.08 26.18
N SER A 135 19.61 15.38 25.07
CA SER A 135 19.37 13.94 24.93
C SER A 135 20.69 13.23 24.68
N LEU A 136 20.85 12.03 25.25
CA LEU A 136 22.02 11.19 25.08
C LEU A 136 21.66 9.94 24.26
N GLY A 137 22.38 9.73 23.16
CA GLY A 137 22.13 8.65 22.20
C GLY A 137 21.34 9.14 20.98
N ASP A 138 21.10 8.24 20.03
CA ASP A 138 20.29 8.51 18.84
C ASP A 138 19.06 7.61 18.85
N TYR A 139 17.92 8.15 18.42
CA TYR A 139 16.77 7.32 18.06
C TYR A 139 17.08 6.52 16.79
N ALA A 140 16.85 5.21 16.82
CA ALA A 140 17.04 4.38 15.64
C ALA A 140 16.12 3.16 15.62
N LEU A 141 15.35 3.01 14.53
CA LEU A 141 14.64 1.76 14.24
C LEU A 141 15.64 0.69 13.77
N LEU A 142 15.94 -0.25 14.66
CA LEU A 142 16.87 -1.34 14.36
C LEU A 142 16.22 -2.39 13.45
N GLU A 143 15.01 -2.80 13.80
CA GLU A 143 14.28 -3.86 13.10
C GLU A 143 12.79 -3.71 13.39
N SER A 144 11.98 -3.77 12.35
CA SER A 144 10.54 -3.96 12.43
C SER A 144 10.18 -5.09 11.47
N THR A 145 9.50 -6.10 11.99
CA THR A 145 9.07 -7.26 11.23
C THR A 145 7.60 -7.51 11.49
N ASP A 146 6.84 -7.51 10.40
CA ASP A 146 5.40 -7.72 10.38
C ASP A 146 5.08 -9.03 9.67
N TRP A 147 4.20 -9.82 10.28
CA TRP A 147 3.67 -11.07 9.73
C TRP A 147 2.17 -10.95 9.55
N LEU A 148 1.69 -11.46 8.43
CA LEU A 148 0.27 -11.72 8.19
C LEU A 148 0.09 -13.20 7.87
N SER A 149 -0.87 -13.82 8.55
CA SER A 149 -1.41 -15.13 8.20
C SER A 149 -2.92 -15.00 8.05
N ALA A 150 -3.47 -15.44 6.93
CA ALA A 150 -4.91 -15.42 6.68
C ALA A 150 -5.37 -16.74 6.06
N MET A 151 -6.41 -17.33 6.62
CA MET A 151 -7.12 -18.45 6.01
C MET A 151 -8.38 -17.94 5.33
N ILE A 152 -8.55 -18.30 4.06
CA ILE A 152 -9.61 -17.83 3.17
C ILE A 152 -10.35 -19.06 2.64
N SER A 153 -11.64 -19.17 2.93
CA SER A 153 -12.49 -20.27 2.47
C SER A 153 -13.66 -19.72 1.67
N LEU A 154 -13.94 -20.29 0.50
CA LEU A 154 -15.06 -19.85 -0.33
C LEU A 154 -16.32 -20.65 0.01
N LYS A 155 -17.48 -20.00 0.02
CA LYS A 155 -18.76 -20.69 0.25
C LYS A 155 -19.08 -21.66 -0.89
N SER A 156 -18.75 -21.29 -2.12
CA SER A 156 -18.91 -22.15 -3.29
C SER A 156 -18.03 -23.41 -3.27
N ASN A 157 -16.97 -23.43 -2.48
CA ASN A 157 -16.06 -24.56 -2.33
C ASN A 157 -15.50 -24.65 -0.90
N ALA A 158 -16.35 -25.06 0.04
CA ALA A 158 -16.05 -25.03 1.47
C ALA A 158 -14.92 -25.99 1.89
N ASP A 159 -14.64 -27.02 1.09
CA ASP A 159 -13.59 -28.00 1.34
C ASP A 159 -12.20 -27.47 0.94
N GLU A 160 -12.14 -26.39 0.15
CA GLU A 160 -10.91 -25.75 -0.28
C GLU A 160 -10.66 -24.48 0.54
N SER A 161 -9.52 -24.45 1.23
CA SER A 161 -9.07 -23.28 1.98
C SER A 161 -7.71 -22.81 1.49
N TRP A 162 -7.60 -21.51 1.30
CA TRP A 162 -6.39 -20.83 0.89
C TRP A 162 -5.70 -20.21 2.11
N LEU A 163 -4.40 -20.43 2.22
CA LEU A 163 -3.54 -19.85 3.22
C LEU A 163 -2.70 -18.74 2.60
N LEU A 164 -2.92 -17.51 3.04
CA LEU A 164 -2.07 -16.35 2.79
C LEU A 164 -1.04 -16.23 3.91
N LEU A 165 0.24 -16.19 3.56
CA LEU A 165 1.34 -15.87 4.46
C LEU A 165 2.13 -14.71 3.88
N MET A 166 2.40 -13.68 4.68
CA MET A 166 3.28 -12.59 4.30
C MET A 166 4.24 -12.25 5.44
N ASN A 167 5.43 -11.82 5.05
CA ASN A 167 6.40 -11.19 5.92
C ASN A 167 6.82 -9.87 5.28
N ALA A 168 6.86 -8.81 6.08
CA ALA A 168 7.43 -7.54 5.70
C ALA A 168 8.41 -7.08 6.78
N SER A 169 9.64 -6.79 6.40
CA SER A 169 10.67 -6.33 7.33
C SER A 169 11.29 -5.01 6.87
N LYS A 170 11.65 -4.16 7.83
CA LYS A 170 12.30 -2.85 7.62
C LYS A 170 13.20 -2.50 8.81
N GLY A 171 14.15 -1.59 8.60
CA GLY A 171 15.08 -1.13 9.64
C GLY A 171 16.53 -1.45 9.31
N LEU A 172 17.46 -0.85 10.08
CA LEU A 172 18.90 -0.90 9.80
C LEU A 172 19.48 -2.33 9.75
N LYS A 173 18.83 -3.28 10.45
CA LYS A 173 19.28 -4.67 10.57
C LYS A 173 18.29 -5.68 9.98
N ALA A 174 17.26 -5.21 9.28
CA ALA A 174 16.23 -6.09 8.74
C ALA A 174 16.69 -6.78 7.44
N PRO A 175 16.45 -8.09 7.29
CA PRO A 175 16.64 -8.76 6.01
C PRO A 175 15.51 -8.30 5.08
N ASN A 176 15.76 -7.36 4.15
CA ASN A 176 14.76 -6.74 3.26
C ASN A 176 13.88 -7.77 2.52
N PHE A 177 12.83 -8.26 3.17
CA PHE A 177 11.95 -9.30 2.66
C PHE A 177 10.53 -8.76 2.70
N ASN A 178 9.95 -8.54 1.53
CA ASN A 178 8.59 -8.03 1.36
C ASN A 178 7.84 -8.90 0.35
N GLU A 179 7.72 -10.18 0.67
CA GLU A 179 7.05 -11.17 -0.16
C GLU A 179 6.04 -11.99 0.65
N GLY A 180 5.12 -12.61 -0.07
CA GLY A 180 4.15 -13.53 0.49
C GLY A 180 3.78 -14.65 -0.47
N VAL A 181 2.99 -15.57 0.04
CA VAL A 181 2.44 -16.69 -0.72
C VAL A 181 0.98 -16.89 -0.35
N LEU A 182 0.17 -17.21 -1.35
CA LEU A 182 -1.23 -17.58 -1.22
C LEU A 182 -1.40 -18.96 -1.87
N SER A 183 -1.78 -19.97 -1.09
CA SER A 183 -1.81 -21.36 -1.55
C SER A 183 -2.92 -22.16 -0.91
N ASN A 184 -3.52 -23.07 -1.67
CA ASN A 184 -4.47 -24.09 -1.19
C ASN A 184 -3.84 -25.51 -1.19
N GLY A 185 -2.53 -25.62 -1.40
CA GLY A 185 -1.78 -26.88 -1.55
C GLY A 185 -1.62 -27.37 -2.99
N SER A 186 -2.60 -27.14 -3.87
CA SER A 186 -2.52 -27.51 -5.30
C SER A 186 -2.04 -26.36 -6.19
N ARG A 187 -2.45 -25.13 -5.86
CA ARG A 187 -2.11 -23.88 -6.52
C ARG A 187 -1.25 -23.02 -5.61
N LYS A 188 -0.34 -22.27 -6.20
CA LYS A 188 0.56 -21.35 -5.48
C LYS A 188 0.62 -20.02 -6.21
N ILE A 189 0.23 -18.97 -5.50
CA ILE A 189 0.26 -17.59 -5.97
C ILE A 189 1.32 -16.85 -5.15
N ILE A 190 2.29 -16.24 -5.84
CA ILE A 190 3.35 -15.43 -5.23
C ILE A 190 2.85 -14.00 -5.09
N VAL A 191 3.02 -13.41 -3.91
CA VAL A 191 2.66 -12.03 -3.62
C VAL A 191 3.95 -11.23 -3.53
N ARG A 192 4.18 -10.31 -4.48
CA ARG A 192 5.42 -9.52 -4.57
C ARG A 192 5.13 -8.05 -4.29
N ALA A 193 5.94 -7.42 -3.44
CA ALA A 193 5.86 -5.98 -3.23
C ALA A 193 6.28 -5.23 -4.50
N ILE A 194 5.51 -4.19 -4.83
CA ILE A 194 5.77 -3.29 -5.97
C ILE A 194 5.60 -1.84 -5.54
N THR A 195 6.34 -0.94 -6.20
CA THR A 195 6.36 0.49 -5.86
C THR A 195 6.47 1.37 -7.10
N SER A 196 6.01 2.62 -7.01
CA SER A 196 6.24 3.61 -8.08
C SER A 196 7.70 4.03 -8.22
N ASN A 197 8.56 3.71 -7.24
CA ASN A 197 9.98 4.05 -7.26
C ASN A 197 10.89 2.84 -7.50
N GLU A 198 10.46 1.89 -8.34
CA GLU A 198 11.23 0.67 -8.59
C GLU A 198 12.64 0.97 -9.13
N ASN A 199 12.76 2.02 -9.95
CA ASN A 199 14.02 2.44 -10.57
C ASN A 199 14.79 3.51 -9.77
N GLY A 200 14.36 3.87 -8.57
CA GLY A 200 15.01 4.92 -7.76
C GLY A 200 14.92 6.35 -8.33
N THR A 201 14.13 6.56 -9.39
CA THR A 201 14.00 7.84 -10.10
C THR A 201 12.87 8.72 -9.58
N ASP A 202 12.00 8.19 -8.73
CA ASP A 202 10.91 8.93 -8.12
C ASP A 202 11.46 9.84 -7.02
N LYS A 203 11.49 11.14 -7.30
CA LYS A 203 12.00 12.17 -6.36
C LYS A 203 10.99 12.55 -5.28
N ARG A 204 9.80 11.93 -5.25
CA ARG A 204 8.81 12.20 -4.21
C ARG A 204 9.28 11.65 -2.86
N MET A 205 8.90 12.35 -1.80
CA MET A 205 9.15 11.92 -0.42
C MET A 205 8.52 10.54 -0.12
N PHE A 206 7.34 10.26 -0.70
CA PHE A 206 6.62 9.01 -0.48
C PHE A 206 6.14 8.39 -1.80
N PRO A 207 6.74 7.27 -2.26
CA PRO A 207 6.30 6.57 -3.45
C PRO A 207 5.05 5.74 -3.18
N ALA A 208 4.29 5.41 -4.24
CA ALA A 208 3.17 4.48 -4.15
C ALA A 208 3.69 3.09 -3.76
N LYS A 209 2.90 2.36 -2.96
CA LYS A 209 3.25 1.02 -2.47
C LYS A 209 2.07 0.06 -2.60
N GLY A 210 2.38 -1.18 -2.97
CA GLY A 210 1.39 -2.21 -3.22
C GLY A 210 2.00 -3.58 -3.38
N TYR A 211 1.15 -4.52 -3.79
CA TYR A 211 1.54 -5.90 -4.08
C TYR A 211 0.90 -6.36 -5.39
N GLU A 212 1.63 -7.15 -6.16
CA GLU A 212 1.13 -7.86 -7.33
C GLU A 212 1.18 -9.37 -7.09
N LEU A 213 0.14 -10.08 -7.55
CA LEU A 213 -0.08 -11.49 -7.29
C LEU A 213 0.12 -12.30 -8.57
N PHE A 214 1.06 -13.23 -8.55
CA PHE A 214 1.50 -14.00 -9.71
C PHE A 214 1.27 -15.50 -9.54
N GLU A 215 0.75 -16.16 -10.56
CA GLU A 215 0.65 -17.62 -10.62
C GLU A 215 1.29 -18.09 -11.92
N ASN A 216 2.27 -18.99 -11.84
CA ASN A 216 2.99 -19.52 -13.01
C ASN A 216 3.52 -18.42 -13.96
N GLY A 217 4.03 -17.32 -13.39
CA GLY A 217 4.53 -16.17 -14.16
C GLY A 217 3.47 -15.23 -14.72
N ARG A 218 2.17 -15.59 -14.62
CA ARG A 218 1.06 -14.73 -15.03
C ARG A 218 0.59 -13.88 -13.85
N SER A 219 0.46 -12.57 -14.07
CA SER A 219 -0.18 -11.70 -13.09
C SER A 219 -1.70 -11.90 -13.04
N LEU A 220 -2.21 -12.14 -11.85
CA LEU A 220 -3.64 -12.34 -11.58
C LEU A 220 -4.32 -11.04 -11.13
N GLY A 221 -3.57 -10.14 -10.52
CA GLY A 221 -4.08 -8.88 -9.99
C GLY A 221 -3.10 -8.18 -9.07
N ALA A 222 -3.43 -6.96 -8.67
CA ALA A 222 -2.60 -6.15 -7.79
C ALA A 222 -3.45 -5.32 -6.81
N VAL A 223 -2.85 -4.92 -5.69
CA VAL A 223 -3.45 -4.03 -4.71
C VAL A 223 -2.46 -2.93 -4.30
N GLN A 224 -2.90 -1.68 -4.42
CA GLN A 224 -2.22 -0.51 -3.89
C GLN A 224 -2.81 -0.17 -2.53
N TYR A 225 -1.97 -0.12 -1.51
CA TYR A 225 -2.36 0.29 -0.16
C TYR A 225 -1.94 1.72 0.18
N PHE A 226 -1.02 2.31 -0.58
CA PHE A 226 -0.58 3.69 -0.43
C PHE A 226 -0.38 4.35 -1.80
N GLY A 227 -1.07 5.47 -2.06
CA GLY A 227 -0.84 6.27 -3.27
C GLY A 227 0.30 7.24 -3.05
N GLY A 228 1.19 7.45 -4.02
CA GLY A 228 2.34 8.34 -3.80
C GLY A 228 1.95 9.81 -3.52
N GLY A 229 2.83 10.54 -2.82
CA GLY A 229 2.70 11.98 -2.51
C GLY A 229 2.23 12.31 -1.07
N SER A 230 2.11 13.61 -0.75
CA SER A 230 1.87 14.14 0.61
C SER A 230 0.50 13.82 1.22
N PHE A 231 -0.45 13.30 0.44
CA PHE A 231 -1.79 12.89 0.88
C PHE A 231 -2.11 11.48 0.39
N GLY A 232 -1.13 10.58 0.52
CA GLY A 232 -1.15 9.23 -0.06
C GLY A 232 -2.11 8.24 0.60
N MET A 233 -2.55 8.55 1.82
CA MET A 233 -3.50 7.73 2.57
C MET A 233 -4.87 7.73 1.89
N ASN A 234 -5.57 6.58 1.94
CA ASN A 234 -6.91 6.35 1.37
C ASN A 234 -7.01 6.36 -0.18
N LYS A 235 -5.89 6.30 -0.91
CA LYS A 235 -5.87 6.11 -2.37
C LYS A 235 -5.65 4.64 -2.75
N GLY A 236 -6.49 3.77 -2.21
CA GLY A 236 -6.45 2.34 -2.50
C GLY A 236 -6.96 2.02 -3.90
N ILE A 237 -6.27 1.12 -4.60
CA ILE A 237 -6.65 0.67 -5.94
C ILE A 237 -6.42 -0.83 -6.03
N VAL A 238 -7.35 -1.53 -6.66
CA VAL A 238 -7.26 -2.96 -6.95
C VAL A 238 -7.28 -3.14 -8.46
N TRP A 239 -6.41 -4.00 -8.98
CA TRP A 239 -6.45 -4.46 -10.36
C TRP A 239 -6.77 -5.95 -10.36
N LEU A 240 -7.76 -6.35 -11.14
CA LEU A 240 -8.09 -7.77 -11.35
C LEU A 240 -7.93 -8.10 -12.83
N SER A 241 -7.23 -9.21 -13.13
CA SER A 241 -7.12 -9.68 -14.51
C SER A 241 -8.49 -10.08 -15.05
N LYS A 242 -8.81 -9.65 -16.28
CA LYS A 242 -10.04 -10.03 -16.99
C LYS A 242 -10.08 -11.52 -17.34
N ASN A 243 -8.92 -12.20 -17.30
CA ASN A 243 -8.79 -13.63 -17.62
C ASN A 243 -9.08 -14.54 -16.42
N ASN A 244 -9.35 -13.98 -15.24
CA ASN A 244 -9.69 -14.75 -14.06
C ASN A 244 -11.16 -15.14 -14.07
N ASP A 245 -11.46 -16.34 -13.60
CA ASP A 245 -12.83 -16.74 -13.29
C ASP A 245 -13.37 -16.02 -12.04
N ALA A 246 -14.67 -16.11 -11.81
CA ALA A 246 -15.36 -15.40 -10.72
C ALA A 246 -14.90 -15.86 -9.32
N SER A 247 -14.59 -17.15 -9.15
CA SER A 247 -14.12 -17.73 -7.90
C SER A 247 -12.72 -17.22 -7.56
N THR A 248 -11.81 -17.25 -8.55
CA THR A 248 -10.46 -16.68 -8.45
C THR A 248 -10.53 -15.19 -8.10
N ASN A 249 -11.39 -14.40 -8.76
CA ASN A 249 -11.52 -12.97 -8.42
C ASN A 249 -12.07 -12.72 -7.01
N LEU A 250 -13.01 -13.54 -6.53
CA LEU A 250 -13.51 -13.44 -5.16
C LEU A 250 -12.43 -13.76 -4.13
N MET A 251 -11.67 -14.84 -4.35
CA MET A 251 -10.53 -15.25 -3.51
C MET A 251 -9.44 -14.18 -3.50
N LEU A 252 -9.03 -13.67 -4.66
CA LEU A 252 -8.03 -12.60 -4.77
C LEU A 252 -8.51 -11.33 -4.09
N GLY A 253 -9.78 -10.96 -4.27
CA GLY A 253 -10.34 -9.77 -3.63
C GLY A 253 -10.36 -9.88 -2.11
N ALA A 254 -10.66 -11.06 -1.57
CA ALA A 254 -10.59 -11.35 -0.14
C ALA A 254 -9.14 -11.26 0.37
N ALA A 255 -8.19 -11.88 -0.32
CA ALA A 255 -6.77 -11.83 0.01
C ALA A 255 -6.24 -10.39 -0.01
N MET A 256 -6.47 -9.64 -1.09
CA MET A 256 -6.05 -8.25 -1.23
C MET A 256 -6.68 -7.34 -0.17
N THR A 257 -7.92 -7.60 0.26
CA THR A 257 -8.55 -6.88 1.37
C THR A 257 -7.84 -7.14 2.70
N ALA A 258 -7.43 -8.39 2.97
CA ALA A 258 -6.64 -8.72 4.15
C ALA A 258 -5.27 -8.03 4.12
N ILE A 259 -4.59 -8.02 2.96
CA ILE A 259 -3.32 -7.31 2.74
C ILE A 259 -3.48 -5.82 2.98
N TYR A 260 -4.51 -5.21 2.37
CA TYR A 260 -4.77 -3.78 2.50
C TYR A 260 -5.02 -3.40 3.96
N HIS A 261 -5.86 -4.17 4.68
CA HIS A 261 -6.13 -3.88 6.08
C HIS A 261 -4.88 -4.00 6.96
N PHE A 262 -4.09 -5.06 6.77
CA PHE A 262 -2.82 -5.27 7.45
C PHE A 262 -1.82 -4.13 7.19
N LYS A 263 -1.73 -3.63 5.96
CA LYS A 263 -0.84 -2.51 5.63
C LYS A 263 -1.37 -1.18 6.12
N PHE A 264 -2.68 -0.99 6.13
CA PHE A 264 -3.29 0.20 6.68
C PHE A 264 -3.09 0.30 8.19
N SER A 265 -3.23 -0.81 8.94
CA SER A 265 -3.01 -0.81 10.40
C SER A 265 -1.54 -0.62 10.77
N THR A 266 -0.61 -1.19 10.02
CA THR A 266 0.83 -0.99 10.24
C THR A 266 1.28 0.44 9.92
N LEU A 267 0.85 1.02 8.80
CA LEU A 267 1.15 2.42 8.46
C LEU A 267 0.59 3.41 9.49
N ALA A 268 -0.61 3.16 10.00
CA ALA A 268 -1.17 3.99 11.06
C ALA A 268 -0.27 3.98 12.31
N ASN A 269 0.31 2.84 12.69
CA ASN A 269 1.18 2.77 13.86
C ASN A 269 2.57 3.42 13.66
N ASP A 270 3.00 3.59 12.40
CA ASP A 270 4.29 4.21 12.06
C ASP A 270 4.26 5.75 12.06
N GLU A 271 3.10 6.38 11.87
CA GLU A 271 2.98 7.86 11.78
C GLU A 271 2.61 8.54 13.12
N TRP A 272 2.32 7.77 14.18
CA TRP A 272 2.03 8.28 15.52
C TRP A 272 3.14 8.02 16.55
N ASN A 273 4.31 7.56 16.10
CA ASN A 273 5.56 7.49 16.87
C ASN A 273 6.64 8.33 16.17
#